data_AF-A0AAV4Y7D4-F1
#
_entry.id   AF-A0AAV4Y7D4-F1
#
_cell.length_a   1.000
_cell.length_b   1.000
_cell.length_c   1.000
_cell.angle_alpha   90.00
_cell.angle_beta   90.00
_cell.angle_gamma   90.00
#
_symmetry.space_group_name_H-M   'P 1'
#
loop_
_entity.id
_entity.type
_entity.pdbx_description
1 polymer ?
#
loop_
_entity_poly.entity_id
_entity_poly.type
_entity_poly.pdbx_seq_one_letter_code
_entity_poly.pdbx_strand_id
1 'polypeptide(L)'
;MAEAGSKIPIYIWYDGYPPHAGEGYEGRVSLAEKASLNLTNVHESDQGWYECKVYFLNRPPDSPKNGTWVHLDVHAPPHFKMKPPDVVYVKVGESVSLPCEAEGTPPPNLIWYKVKESRTVQILPTELRINNLRQTDIGDYTCMARNKQGTVTATTKVIVAGPASIVTPPRNVTKLEGDRAEFICEAKALPTNVVTQVVSQWS
;
A
#
# COMPACT_ATOMS: atom_id res chain seq x y z
N MET A 1 -17.09 -10.86 21.16
CA MET A 1 -17.08 -9.71 20.24
C MET A 1 -17.40 -10.26 18.87
N ALA A 2 -18.56 -9.91 18.31
CA ALA A 2 -19.06 -10.48 17.06
C ALA A 2 -18.38 -9.77 15.88
N GLU A 3 -17.54 -10.48 15.13
CA GLU A 3 -17.09 -9.99 13.83
C GLU A 3 -18.30 -10.00 12.89
N ALA A 4 -18.52 -8.85 12.25
CA ALA A 4 -19.63 -8.59 11.36
C ALA A 4 -19.44 -9.35 10.04
N GLY A 5 -19.66 -10.67 10.07
CA GLY A 5 -19.92 -11.44 8.85
C GLY A 5 -21.15 -10.88 8.16
N SER A 6 -21.09 -10.76 6.83
CA SER A 6 -22.14 -10.21 5.98
C SER A 6 -23.54 -10.64 6.44
N LYS A 7 -24.33 -9.69 6.96
CA LYS A 7 -25.67 -9.89 7.53
C LYS A 7 -26.73 -10.30 6.50
N ILE A 8 -26.33 -10.69 5.29
CA ILE A 8 -27.27 -10.99 4.21
C ILE A 8 -27.30 -12.50 3.97
N PRO A 9 -28.19 -13.24 4.64
CA PRO A 9 -28.35 -14.67 4.40
C PRO A 9 -28.73 -14.90 2.93
N ILE A 10 -27.98 -15.78 2.29
CA ILE A 10 -28.37 -16.35 0.99
C ILE A 10 -29.43 -17.40 1.29
N TYR A 11 -30.65 -17.19 0.80
CA TYR A 11 -31.73 -18.15 0.98
C TYR A 11 -31.82 -19.05 -0.25
N ILE A 12 -31.63 -20.35 -0.04
CA ILE A 12 -31.87 -21.38 -1.04
C ILE A 12 -33.26 -21.97 -0.75
N TRP A 13 -34.18 -21.74 -1.67
CA TRP A 13 -35.50 -22.36 -1.65
C TRP A 13 -35.44 -23.67 -2.45
N TYR A 14 -36.00 -24.74 -1.91
CA TYR A 14 -36.13 -25.98 -2.67
C TYR A 14 -37.22 -25.81 -3.74
N ASP A 15 -36.96 -26.38 -4.92
CA ASP A 15 -37.84 -26.48 -6.09
C ASP A 15 -38.05 -25.19 -6.92
N GLY A 16 -37.12 -24.91 -7.84
CA GLY A 16 -37.34 -23.97 -8.95
C GLY A 16 -37.37 -22.47 -8.62
N TYR A 17 -37.26 -22.09 -7.35
CA TYR A 17 -37.21 -20.69 -6.93
C TYR A 17 -35.78 -20.12 -7.03
N PRO A 18 -35.62 -18.88 -7.54
CA PRO A 18 -34.32 -18.24 -7.60
C PRO A 18 -33.78 -18.00 -6.17
N PRO A 19 -32.47 -18.19 -5.94
CA PRO A 19 -31.86 -17.87 -4.65
C PRO A 19 -32.03 -16.38 -4.37
N HIS A 20 -32.47 -16.02 -3.17
CA HIS A 20 -32.47 -14.63 -2.75
C HIS A 20 -31.08 -14.28 -2.24
N ALA A 21 -30.36 -13.48 -3.02
CA ALA A 21 -29.05 -12.95 -2.69
C ALA A 21 -29.18 -11.45 -2.38
N GLY A 22 -28.45 -10.97 -1.38
CA GLY A 22 -28.38 -9.52 -1.12
C GLY A 22 -27.82 -8.76 -2.31
N GLU A 23 -28.04 -7.44 -2.36
CA GLU A 23 -27.51 -6.56 -3.43
C GLU A 23 -26.00 -6.76 -3.67
N GLY A 24 -25.21 -7.02 -2.62
CA GLY A 24 -23.77 -7.28 -2.74
C GLY A 24 -23.38 -8.60 -3.45
N TYR A 25 -24.33 -9.49 -3.70
CA TYR A 25 -24.13 -10.81 -4.29
C TYR A 25 -24.86 -10.99 -5.64
N GLU A 26 -25.52 -9.94 -6.13
CA GLU A 26 -26.26 -9.97 -7.39
C GLU A 26 -25.34 -10.35 -8.56
N GLY A 27 -25.79 -11.28 -9.40
CA GLY A 27 -25.02 -11.80 -10.54
C GLY A 27 -23.82 -12.70 -10.17
N ARG A 28 -23.48 -12.83 -8.89
CA ARG A 28 -22.37 -13.68 -8.40
C ARG A 28 -22.84 -15.00 -7.82
N VAL A 29 -24.11 -15.09 -7.42
CA VAL A 29 -24.72 -16.25 -6.78
C VAL A 29 -25.61 -17.02 -7.75
N SER A 30 -25.43 -18.33 -7.82
CA SER A 30 -26.27 -19.24 -8.58
C SER A 30 -26.54 -20.55 -7.82
N LEU A 31 -27.64 -21.22 -8.15
CA LEU A 31 -27.94 -22.55 -7.62
C LEU A 31 -27.17 -23.60 -8.42
N ALA A 32 -26.37 -24.40 -7.73
CA ALA A 32 -25.73 -25.60 -8.27
C ALA A 32 -26.57 -26.85 -7.96
N GLU A 33 -26.14 -28.00 -8.49
CA GLU A 33 -26.85 -29.27 -8.28
C GLU A 33 -27.08 -29.58 -6.79
N LYS A 34 -28.20 -30.25 -6.49
CA LYS A 34 -28.55 -30.74 -5.14
C LYS A 34 -28.64 -29.63 -4.07
N ALA A 35 -29.22 -28.48 -4.42
CA ALA A 35 -29.38 -27.34 -3.50
C ALA A 35 -28.04 -26.77 -2.99
N SER A 36 -26.99 -26.86 -3.81
CA SER A 36 -25.67 -26.28 -3.51
C SER A 36 -25.60 -24.82 -3.91
N LEU A 37 -24.86 -24.00 -3.16
CA LEU A 37 -24.59 -22.61 -3.51
C LEU A 37 -23.34 -22.52 -4.38
N ASN A 38 -23.42 -21.84 -5.52
CA ASN A 38 -22.25 -21.45 -6.29
C ASN A 38 -22.06 -19.93 -6.21
N LEU A 39 -20.98 -19.51 -5.55
CA LEU A 39 -20.54 -18.12 -5.46
C LEU A 39 -19.33 -17.90 -6.36
N THR A 40 -19.47 -17.01 -7.34
CA THR A 40 -18.41 -16.62 -8.27
C THR A 40 -17.85 -15.25 -7.92
N ASN A 41 -16.63 -14.95 -8.39
CA ASN A 41 -15.96 -13.67 -8.12
C ASN A 41 -15.96 -13.33 -6.62
N VAL A 42 -15.31 -14.20 -5.82
CA VAL A 42 -15.24 -14.08 -4.36
C VAL A 42 -14.35 -12.89 -3.98
N HIS A 43 -14.85 -12.06 -3.05
CA HIS A 43 -14.14 -10.92 -2.47
C HIS A 43 -13.79 -11.18 -1.00
N GLU A 44 -12.79 -10.47 -0.45
CA GLU A 44 -12.41 -10.61 0.97
C GLU A 44 -13.59 -10.34 1.91
N SER A 45 -14.51 -9.44 1.53
CA SER A 45 -15.73 -9.14 2.27
C SER A 45 -16.74 -10.29 2.33
N ASP A 46 -16.59 -11.30 1.46
CA ASP A 46 -17.46 -12.49 1.47
C ASP A 46 -17.02 -13.48 2.57
N GLN A 47 -15.90 -13.26 3.26
CA GLN A 47 -15.47 -14.10 4.37
C GLN A 47 -16.50 -14.10 5.50
N GLY A 48 -16.79 -15.28 6.04
CA GLY A 48 -17.67 -15.42 7.19
C GLY A 48 -18.45 -16.72 7.22
N TRP A 49 -19.43 -16.76 8.12
CA TRP A 49 -20.29 -17.92 8.33
C TRP A 49 -21.52 -17.87 7.42
N TYR A 50 -21.73 -18.94 6.67
CA TYR A 50 -22.89 -19.17 5.83
C TYR A 50 -23.73 -20.28 6.45
N GLU A 51 -25.05 -20.13 6.39
CA GLU A 51 -25.99 -21.09 6.96
C GLU A 51 -26.76 -21.83 5.86
N CYS A 52 -26.74 -23.15 5.90
CA CYS A 52 -27.59 -23.98 5.06
C CYS A 52 -28.84 -24.38 5.86
N LYS A 53 -30.02 -23.87 5.47
CA LYS A 53 -31.32 -24.14 6.11
C LYS A 53 -32.30 -24.79 5.14
N VAL A 54 -33.13 -25.69 5.64
CA VAL A 54 -34.21 -26.35 4.89
C VAL A 54 -35.55 -25.99 5.53
N TYR A 55 -36.49 -25.51 4.72
CA TYR A 55 -37.86 -25.19 5.13
C TYR A 55 -38.87 -26.16 4.50
N PHE A 56 -39.84 -26.63 5.28
CA PHE A 56 -40.96 -27.40 4.76
C PHE A 56 -42.09 -26.45 4.36
N LEU A 57 -42.49 -26.46 3.08
CA LEU A 57 -43.58 -25.61 2.56
C LEU A 57 -44.94 -25.88 3.24
N ASN A 58 -45.12 -27.09 3.80
CA ASN A 58 -46.37 -27.55 4.40
C ASN A 58 -46.41 -27.44 5.94
N ARG A 59 -45.41 -26.81 6.58
CA ARG A 59 -45.40 -26.57 8.03
C ARG A 59 -45.14 -25.10 8.34
N PRO A 60 -45.60 -24.60 9.50
CA PRO A 60 -45.21 -23.28 9.95
C PRO A 60 -43.68 -23.11 9.92
N PRO A 61 -43.16 -21.96 9.46
CA PRO A 61 -41.72 -21.68 9.36
C PRO A 61 -40.93 -21.83 10.67
N ASP A 62 -41.63 -21.93 11.80
CA ASP A 62 -41.10 -22.09 13.16
C ASP A 62 -40.69 -23.53 13.55
N SER A 63 -40.62 -24.46 12.60
CA SER A 63 -39.99 -25.76 12.85
C SER A 63 -38.74 -26.00 11.99
N PRO A 64 -37.70 -25.14 12.06
CA PRO A 64 -36.43 -25.41 11.42
C PRO A 64 -35.85 -26.70 12.01
N LYS A 65 -35.72 -27.75 11.19
CA LYS A 65 -34.83 -28.86 11.53
C LYS A 65 -33.48 -28.64 10.85
N ASN A 66 -32.44 -28.62 11.69
CA ASN A 66 -31.05 -28.95 11.37
C ASN A 66 -30.41 -28.10 10.27
N GLY A 67 -30.25 -26.80 10.52
CA GLY A 67 -29.32 -26.00 9.72
C GLY A 67 -27.87 -26.31 10.08
N THR A 68 -26.99 -26.38 9.08
CA THR A 68 -25.54 -26.52 9.30
C THR A 68 -24.83 -25.24 8.89
N TRP A 69 -23.86 -24.83 9.71
CA TRP A 69 -23.01 -23.66 9.44
C TRP A 69 -21.73 -24.08 8.74
N VAL A 70 -21.29 -23.28 7.77
CA VAL A 70 -19.99 -23.41 7.10
C VAL A 70 -19.27 -22.07 7.12
N HIS A 71 -17.96 -22.09 7.32
CA HIS A 71 -17.13 -20.89 7.25
C HIS A 71 -16.45 -20.81 5.88
N LEU A 72 -16.55 -19.67 5.22
CA LEU A 72 -15.77 -19.35 4.02
C LEU A 72 -14.57 -18.51 4.44
N ASP A 73 -13.36 -19.05 4.33
CA ASP A 73 -12.11 -18.31 4.48
C ASP A 73 -11.66 -17.78 3.11
N VAL A 74 -11.48 -16.46 3.01
CA VAL A 74 -11.03 -15.80 1.77
C VAL A 74 -9.62 -15.28 1.98
N HIS A 75 -8.66 -15.85 1.26
CA HIS A 75 -7.28 -15.37 1.28
C HIS A 75 -7.05 -14.34 0.17
N ALA A 76 -6.17 -13.38 0.43
CA ALA A 76 -5.75 -12.36 -0.52
C ALA A 76 -4.24 -12.12 -0.46
N PRO A 77 -3.61 -11.80 -1.61
CA PRO A 77 -2.22 -11.36 -1.64
C PRO A 77 -2.04 -10.04 -0.88
N PRO A 78 -0.82 -9.73 -0.40
CA PRO A 78 -0.60 -8.50 0.33
C PRO A 78 -0.76 -7.28 -0.58
N HIS A 79 -1.30 -6.19 -0.04
CA HIS A 79 -1.34 -4.89 -0.69
C HIS A 79 -0.94 -3.79 0.28
N PHE A 80 -0.34 -2.71 -0.23
CA PHE A 80 0.10 -1.61 0.64
C PHE A 80 -1.08 -0.72 1.01
N LYS A 81 -1.29 -0.56 2.32
CA LYS A 81 -2.14 0.50 2.89
C LYS A 81 -1.41 1.84 2.89
N MET A 82 -0.12 1.80 3.22
CA MET A 82 0.77 2.97 3.22
C MET A 82 2.14 2.57 2.69
N LYS A 83 2.59 3.28 1.66
CA LYS A 83 3.93 3.12 1.08
C LYS A 83 4.88 4.19 1.65
N PRO A 84 6.18 3.89 1.76
CA PRO A 84 7.17 4.93 1.96
C PRO A 84 7.21 5.88 0.74
N PRO A 85 7.70 7.12 0.90
CA PRO A 85 7.91 8.02 -0.23
C PRO A 85 9.00 7.48 -1.17
N ASP A 86 8.93 7.79 -2.46
CA ASP A 86 9.93 7.31 -3.44
C ASP A 86 11.35 7.82 -3.13
N VAL A 87 11.47 9.04 -2.59
CA VAL A 87 12.74 9.68 -2.23
C VAL A 87 12.57 10.46 -0.92
N VAL A 88 13.57 10.39 -0.03
CA VAL A 88 13.62 11.20 1.19
C VAL A 88 14.98 11.88 1.34
N TYR A 89 14.94 13.18 1.64
CA TYR A 89 16.11 14.04 1.85
C TYR A 89 16.30 14.27 3.35
N VAL A 90 17.44 13.84 3.91
CA VAL A 90 17.69 13.90 5.37
C VAL A 90 19.10 14.44 5.62
N LYS A 91 19.28 15.32 6.60
CA LYS A 91 20.63 15.83 6.89
C LYS A 91 21.48 14.77 7.62
N VAL A 92 22.80 14.84 7.44
CA VAL A 92 23.72 14.02 8.23
C VAL A 92 23.52 14.30 9.71
N GLY A 93 23.43 13.23 10.51
CA GLY A 93 23.20 13.32 11.95
C GLY A 93 21.75 13.39 12.38
N GLU A 94 20.81 13.64 11.46
CA GLU A 94 19.37 13.57 11.74
C GLU A 94 18.85 12.12 11.66
N SER A 95 17.65 11.90 12.17
CA SER A 95 16.96 10.60 12.09
C SER A 95 15.79 10.68 11.12
N VAL A 96 15.45 9.56 10.49
CA VAL A 96 14.29 9.43 9.60
C VAL A 96 13.50 8.17 9.91
N SER A 97 12.17 8.28 9.86
CA SER A 97 11.24 7.17 9.91
C SER A 97 10.56 6.99 8.56
N LEU A 98 10.62 5.78 8.01
CA LEU A 98 10.03 5.40 6.74
C LEU A 98 8.81 4.51 7.01
N PRO A 99 7.58 4.97 6.74
CA PRO A 99 6.39 4.19 7.00
C PRO A 99 6.25 3.06 5.99
N CYS A 100 5.74 1.91 6.43
CA CYS A 100 5.29 0.85 5.54
C CYS A 100 4.24 -0.02 6.22
N GLU A 101 3.03 0.03 5.68
CA GLU A 101 1.90 -0.77 6.17
C GLU A 101 1.29 -1.55 5.00
N ALA A 102 1.06 -2.84 5.23
CA ALA A 102 0.43 -3.71 4.26
C ALA A 102 -0.64 -4.56 4.94
N GLU A 103 -1.73 -4.80 4.21
CA GLU A 103 -2.81 -5.68 4.60
C GLU A 103 -2.86 -6.87 3.63
N GLY A 104 -3.54 -7.92 4.04
CA GLY A 104 -3.68 -9.15 3.27
C GLY A 104 -4.11 -10.29 4.17
N THR A 105 -4.65 -11.33 3.56
CA THR A 105 -5.23 -12.45 4.30
C THR A 105 -4.55 -13.75 3.87
N PRO A 106 -3.76 -14.41 4.74
CA PRO A 106 -3.41 -14.06 6.12
C PRO A 106 -2.54 -12.79 6.21
N PRO A 107 -2.45 -12.16 7.41
CA PRO A 107 -1.65 -10.97 7.64
C PRO A 107 -0.22 -11.12 7.10
N PRO A 108 0.27 -10.18 6.28
CA PRO A 108 1.60 -10.28 5.71
C PRO A 108 2.69 -10.00 6.74
N ASN A 109 3.81 -10.70 6.62
CA ASN A 109 5.04 -10.34 7.31
C ASN A 109 5.72 -9.21 6.55
N LEU A 110 5.99 -8.11 7.24
CA LEU A 110 6.71 -6.95 6.70
C LEU A 110 8.19 -7.06 7.02
N ILE A 111 9.04 -6.86 6.00
CA ILE A 111 10.49 -6.81 6.17
C ILE A 111 11.10 -5.62 5.43
N TRP A 112 12.16 -5.07 6.00
CA TRP A 112 12.96 -4.01 5.39
C TRP A 112 14.37 -4.51 5.07
N TYR A 113 14.88 -4.12 3.90
CA TYR A 113 16.27 -4.40 3.54
C TYR A 113 16.85 -3.30 2.65
N LYS A 114 18.16 -3.11 2.74
CA LYS A 114 18.91 -2.19 1.88
C LYS A 114 19.32 -2.94 0.60
N VAL A 115 19.09 -2.38 -0.58
CA VAL A 115 19.23 -3.12 -1.85
C VAL A 115 20.68 -3.55 -2.14
N LYS A 116 21.67 -2.74 -1.74
CA LYS A 116 23.10 -2.98 -2.04
C LYS A 116 23.89 -3.69 -0.94
N GLU A 117 23.31 -3.84 0.24
CA GLU A 117 23.88 -4.61 1.33
C GLU A 117 22.84 -5.67 1.65
N SER A 118 23.08 -6.95 1.34
CA SER A 118 22.18 -8.06 1.70
C SER A 118 22.07 -8.29 3.23
N ARG A 119 22.20 -7.23 4.02
CA ARG A 119 21.94 -7.14 5.44
C ARG A 119 20.48 -6.74 5.62
N THR A 120 19.68 -7.70 6.09
CA THR A 120 18.35 -7.45 6.62
C THR A 120 18.50 -6.54 7.84
N VAL A 121 17.95 -5.32 7.79
CA VAL A 121 17.92 -4.42 8.96
C VAL A 121 16.72 -4.82 9.81
N GLN A 122 16.93 -4.94 11.12
CA GLN A 122 15.91 -5.39 12.07
C GLN A 122 14.69 -4.46 12.09
N ILE A 123 13.51 -5.06 12.19
CA ILE A 123 12.20 -4.49 11.82
C ILE A 123 11.40 -4.10 13.07
N LEU A 124 10.77 -2.93 13.02
CA LEU A 124 9.55 -2.63 13.78
C LEU A 124 8.34 -2.87 12.85
N PRO A 125 7.19 -3.36 13.35
CA PRO A 125 6.10 -3.88 12.52
C PRO A 125 5.47 -2.91 11.52
N THR A 126 5.73 -1.60 11.60
CA THR A 126 5.10 -0.57 10.74
C THR A 126 6.06 0.43 10.10
N GLU A 127 7.32 0.52 10.56
CA GLU A 127 8.26 1.53 10.05
C GLU A 127 9.73 1.14 10.18
N LEU A 128 10.55 1.68 9.28
CA LEU A 128 12.01 1.62 9.36
C LEU A 128 12.54 2.94 9.93
N ARG A 129 13.23 2.87 11.08
CA ARG A 129 13.91 4.02 11.70
C ARG A 129 15.41 3.96 11.43
N ILE A 130 15.93 5.00 10.79
CA ILE A 130 17.38 5.22 10.61
C ILE A 130 17.76 6.39 11.52
N ASN A 131 18.55 6.12 12.55
CA ASN A 131 18.97 7.14 13.51
C ASN A 131 20.37 7.64 13.21
N ASN A 132 20.62 8.93 13.45
CA ASN A 132 21.94 9.54 13.29
C ASN A 132 22.55 9.22 11.91
N LEU A 133 21.83 9.61 10.87
CA LEU A 133 22.07 9.21 9.49
C LEU A 133 23.49 9.58 9.03
N ARG A 134 24.21 8.59 8.50
CA ARG A 134 25.57 8.72 7.99
C ARG A 134 25.58 8.63 6.47
N GLN A 135 26.68 9.05 5.86
CA GLN A 135 26.86 8.96 4.41
C GLN A 135 26.84 7.50 3.91
N THR A 136 27.21 6.54 4.77
CA THR A 136 27.09 5.10 4.48
C THR A 136 25.65 4.60 4.45
N ASP A 137 24.71 5.31 5.07
CA ASP A 137 23.29 4.94 5.11
C ASP A 137 22.54 5.42 3.87
N ILE A 138 23.19 6.20 2.99
CA ILE A 138 22.62 6.56 1.68
C ILE A 138 22.39 5.28 0.87
N GLY A 139 21.22 5.18 0.26
CA GLY A 139 20.90 4.07 -0.62
C GLY A 139 19.41 3.84 -0.80
N ASP A 140 19.11 2.73 -1.47
CA ASP A 140 17.75 2.28 -1.70
C ASP A 140 17.36 1.29 -0.62
N TYR A 141 16.24 1.58 0.05
CA TYR A 141 15.64 0.74 1.08
C TYR A 141 14.32 0.20 0.55
N THR A 142 14.12 -1.11 0.64
CA THR A 142 12.90 -1.76 0.17
C THR A 142 12.13 -2.34 1.33
N CYS A 143 10.86 -1.94 1.44
CA CYS A 143 9.88 -2.63 2.25
C CYS A 143 9.26 -3.75 1.42
N MET A 144 9.20 -4.95 1.98
CA MET A 144 8.57 -6.11 1.39
C MET A 144 7.51 -6.67 2.33
N ALA A 145 6.28 -6.78 1.84
CA ALA A 145 5.18 -7.45 2.52
C ALA A 145 4.95 -8.82 1.87
N ARG A 146 4.99 -9.90 2.66
CA ARG A 146 4.85 -11.27 2.15
C ARG A 146 3.88 -12.09 2.99
N ASN A 147 2.93 -12.75 2.32
CA ASN A 147 2.13 -13.82 2.91
C ASN A 147 2.17 -15.08 2.01
N LYS A 148 1.35 -16.08 2.33
CA LYS A 148 1.28 -17.33 1.56
C LYS A 148 0.67 -17.17 0.15
N GLN A 149 -0.03 -16.07 -0.12
CA GLN A 149 -0.67 -15.78 -1.40
C GLN A 149 0.17 -14.90 -2.33
N GLY A 150 1.16 -14.18 -1.80
CA GLY A 150 2.02 -13.34 -2.63
C GLY A 150 2.98 -12.45 -1.86
N THR A 151 3.64 -11.59 -2.63
CA THR A 151 4.63 -10.63 -2.15
C THR A 151 4.45 -9.31 -2.90
N VAL A 152 4.53 -8.19 -2.19
CA VAL A 152 4.62 -6.84 -2.78
C VAL A 152 5.78 -6.07 -2.17
N THR A 153 6.38 -5.18 -2.96
CA THR A 153 7.56 -4.39 -2.56
C THR A 153 7.40 -2.92 -2.88
N ALA A 154 7.94 -2.05 -2.03
CA ALA A 154 8.03 -0.61 -2.25
C ALA A 154 9.43 -0.13 -1.86
N THR A 155 10.06 0.64 -2.73
CA THR A 155 11.45 1.10 -2.56
C THR A 155 11.49 2.60 -2.35
N THR A 156 12.27 3.04 -1.38
CA THR A 156 12.54 4.45 -1.08
C THR A 156 14.04 4.73 -1.18
N LYS A 157 14.39 5.84 -1.82
CA LYS A 157 15.76 6.31 -1.93
C LYS A 157 16.05 7.32 -0.82
N VAL A 158 16.93 6.94 0.10
CA VAL A 158 17.42 7.81 1.17
C VAL A 158 18.66 8.54 0.67
N ILE A 159 18.59 9.87 0.68
CA ILE A 159 19.68 10.76 0.26
C ILE A 159 19.98 11.81 1.31
N VAL A 160 21.26 12.21 1.35
CA VAL A 160 21.68 13.28 2.24
C VAL A 160 21.32 14.64 1.67
N ALA A 161 20.62 15.43 2.47
CA ALA A 161 20.43 16.86 2.26
C ALA A 161 21.55 17.64 2.94
N GLY A 162 22.10 18.62 2.23
CA GLY A 162 23.16 19.50 2.74
C GLY A 162 22.76 20.95 2.60
N PRO A 163 23.32 21.85 3.44
CA PRO A 163 23.11 23.28 3.23
C PRO A 163 23.63 23.69 1.85
N ALA A 164 22.88 24.54 1.16
CA ALA A 164 23.36 25.18 -0.05
C ALA A 164 24.34 26.30 0.32
N SER A 165 25.49 26.36 -0.34
CA SER A 165 26.44 27.46 -0.20
C SER A 165 26.82 28.03 -1.56
N ILE A 166 26.81 29.35 -1.67
CA ILE A 166 27.31 30.05 -2.84
C ILE A 166 28.84 29.96 -2.80
N VAL A 167 29.41 29.33 -3.83
CA VAL A 167 30.86 29.21 -4.03
C VAL A 167 31.39 30.43 -4.76
N THR A 168 30.67 30.87 -5.79
CA THR A 168 31.04 32.04 -6.59
C THR A 168 29.85 32.98 -6.68
N PRO A 169 29.84 34.09 -5.91
CA PRO A 169 28.79 35.09 -6.03
C PRO A 169 28.91 35.84 -7.35
N PRO A 170 27.78 36.27 -7.94
CA PRO A 170 27.79 37.10 -9.12
C PRO A 170 28.46 38.45 -8.83
N ARG A 171 29.13 39.01 -9.83
CA ARG A 171 29.79 40.31 -9.74
C ARG A 171 29.08 41.33 -10.60
N ASN A 172 29.18 42.60 -10.22
CA ASN A 172 28.69 43.70 -11.04
C ASN A 172 29.49 43.77 -12.35
N VAL A 173 28.79 43.93 -13.47
CA VAL A 173 29.37 44.08 -14.79
C VAL A 173 28.85 45.35 -15.45
N THR A 174 29.73 46.07 -16.15
CA THR A 174 29.37 47.23 -16.97
C THR A 174 29.48 46.81 -18.43
N LYS A 175 28.45 47.09 -19.23
CA LYS A 175 28.32 46.68 -20.63
C LYS A 175 27.77 47.83 -21.48
N LEU A 176 28.08 47.83 -22.78
CA LEU A 176 27.53 48.80 -23.72
C LEU A 176 26.12 48.39 -24.15
N GLU A 177 25.34 49.35 -24.64
CA GLU A 177 24.02 49.07 -25.20
C GLU A 177 24.13 48.07 -26.37
N GLY A 178 23.34 47.00 -26.30
CA GLY A 178 23.38 45.89 -27.26
C GLY A 178 24.30 44.72 -26.88
N ASP A 179 25.17 44.88 -25.87
CA ASP A 179 26.02 43.78 -25.38
C ASP A 179 25.24 42.77 -24.52
N ARG A 180 25.68 41.50 -24.56
CA ARG A 180 25.21 40.46 -23.64
C ARG A 180 25.89 40.59 -22.28
N ALA A 181 25.09 40.75 -21.23
CA ALA A 181 25.54 40.61 -19.84
C ALA A 181 25.29 39.18 -19.34
N GLU A 182 26.25 38.63 -18.57
CA GLU A 182 26.13 37.32 -17.94
C GLU A 182 26.56 37.43 -16.47
N PHE A 183 25.74 36.88 -15.57
CA PHE A 183 26.02 36.82 -14.14
C PHE A 183 26.20 35.36 -13.73
N ILE A 184 27.44 35.00 -13.44
CA ILE A 184 27.80 33.64 -13.03
C ILE A 184 27.56 33.52 -11.52
N CYS A 185 26.71 32.57 -11.13
CA CYS A 185 26.48 32.19 -9.74
C CYS A 185 26.68 30.68 -9.60
N GLU A 186 27.73 30.28 -8.89
CA GLU A 186 28.01 28.88 -8.61
C GLU A 186 27.64 28.54 -7.18
N ALA A 187 26.81 27.51 -6.99
CA ALA A 187 26.42 27.03 -5.66
C ALA A 187 26.70 25.52 -5.51
N LYS A 188 27.02 25.10 -4.29
CA LYS A 188 27.15 23.69 -3.90
C LYS A 188 26.02 23.33 -2.95
N ALA A 189 25.35 22.22 -3.21
CA ALA A 189 24.33 21.62 -2.34
C ALA A 189 24.41 20.09 -2.45
N LEU A 190 23.83 19.37 -1.49
CA LEU A 190 23.67 17.92 -1.59
C LEU A 190 22.21 17.55 -1.88
N PRO A 191 21.93 16.61 -2.82
CA PRO A 191 22.90 15.92 -3.68
C PRO A 191 23.26 16.74 -4.94
N THR A 192 24.52 17.18 -5.00
CA THR A 192 25.24 17.89 -6.10
C THR A 192 24.66 19.18 -6.70
N ASN A 193 25.47 20.25 -6.55
CA ASN A 193 25.76 21.43 -7.39
C ASN A 193 24.70 21.89 -8.40
N VAL A 194 23.91 22.88 -8.00
CA VAL A 194 23.16 23.72 -8.93
C VAL A 194 24.13 24.76 -9.51
N VAL A 195 24.46 24.64 -10.80
CA VAL A 195 25.01 25.78 -11.57
C VAL A 195 23.82 26.49 -12.20
N THR A 196 23.52 27.68 -11.71
CA THR A 196 22.46 28.54 -12.28
C THR A 196 23.09 29.69 -13.03
N GLN A 197 22.88 29.74 -14.35
CA GLN A 197 23.07 30.96 -15.13
C GLN A 197 21.84 31.85 -14.94
N VAL A 198 22.00 32.97 -14.22
CA VAL A 198 20.94 33.97 -14.13
C VAL A 198 21.07 34.89 -15.34
N VAL A 199 20.22 34.66 -16.35
CA VAL A 199 20.02 35.61 -17.46
C VAL A 199 18.78 36.43 -17.13
N SER A 200 18.94 37.56 -16.44
CA SER A 200 17.84 38.48 -16.25
C SER A 200 17.65 39.30 -17.52
N GLN A 201 16.63 38.99 -18.32
CA GLN A 201 16.07 39.96 -19.26
C GLN A 201 15.09 40.85 -18.49
N TRP A 202 15.50 42.07 -18.19
CA TRP A 202 14.57 43.10 -17.75
C TRP A 202 14.04 43.79 -19.01
N SER A 203 12.73 43.70 -19.23
CA SER A 203 11.95 44.44 -20.22
C SER A 203 11.78 45.89 -19.83
#